data_AF-A0A128EJS1-F1
#
_entry.id   AF-A0A128EJS1-F1
#
_cell.length_a   1.000
_cell.length_b   1.000
_cell.length_c   1.000
_cell.angle_alpha   90.00
_cell.angle_beta   90.00
_cell.angle_gamma   90.00
#
_symmetry.space_group_name_H-M   'P 1'
#
loop_
_entity.id
_entity.type
_entity.pdbx_description
1 polymer ?
#
loop_
_entity_poly.entity_id
_entity_poly.type
_entity_poly.pdbx_seq_one_letter_code
_entity_poly.pdbx_strand_id
1 'polypeptide(L)'
;MFLNKFKSDDMKKRFIKLAGILLFDYDNFDEVMNSYIKESNLKTVNLSELKEYAQEISVVFELEKELFEEEIRELLHNIDIRYYLEAKILMSSLKSDIRQEINLIAIRELNATAEVYSLCEKWVGNIVNYNLALSKIINS
;
A
#
# COMPACT_ATOMS: atom_id res chain seq x y z
N MET A 1 8.87 -1.16 -7.61
CA MET A 1 7.92 -2.10 -7.01
C MET A 1 8.67 -3.34 -6.54
N PHE A 2 8.38 -3.80 -5.33
CA PHE A 2 9.05 -4.94 -4.67
C PHE A 2 8.22 -6.23 -4.63
N LEU A 3 7.08 -6.32 -5.32
CA LEU A 3 6.16 -7.45 -5.16
C LEU A 3 6.81 -8.80 -5.47
N ASN A 4 7.70 -8.84 -6.46
CA ASN A 4 8.45 -10.05 -6.80
C ASN A 4 9.46 -10.48 -5.71
N LYS A 5 9.75 -9.62 -4.73
CA LYS A 5 10.64 -9.89 -3.59
C LYS A 5 9.90 -10.30 -2.32
N PHE A 6 8.57 -10.41 -2.36
CA PHE A 6 7.77 -10.84 -1.22
C PHE A 6 7.86 -12.35 -1.03
N LYS A 7 7.79 -12.78 0.23
CA LYS A 7 8.14 -14.14 0.66
C LYS A 7 7.12 -15.20 0.24
N SER A 8 5.87 -14.81 -0.01
CA SER A 8 4.78 -15.72 -0.36
C SER A 8 3.74 -15.06 -1.26
N ASP A 9 3.01 -15.89 -2.00
CA ASP A 9 1.87 -15.44 -2.79
C ASP A 9 0.73 -14.89 -1.92
N ASP A 10 0.57 -15.41 -0.70
CA ASP A 10 -0.34 -14.84 0.29
C ASP A 10 0.02 -13.38 0.61
N MET A 11 1.29 -13.10 0.90
CA MET A 11 1.77 -11.74 1.19
C MET A 11 1.57 -10.80 0.00
N LYS A 12 1.77 -11.29 -1.23
CA LYS A 12 1.46 -10.53 -2.45
C LYS A 12 -0.04 -10.23 -2.58
N LYS A 13 -0.91 -11.23 -2.32
CA LYS A 13 -2.37 -11.04 -2.38
C LYS A 13 -2.83 -9.99 -1.38
N ARG A 14 -2.36 -10.08 -0.13
CA ARG A 14 -2.68 -9.10 0.93
C ARG A 14 -2.15 -7.71 0.58
N PHE A 15 -0.96 -7.62 -0.01
CA PHE A 15 -0.45 -6.35 -0.51
C PHE A 15 -1.31 -5.75 -1.61
N ILE A 16 -1.71 -6.54 -2.60
CA ILE A 16 -2.53 -6.04 -3.70
C ILE A 16 -3.88 -5.53 -3.20
N LYS A 17 -4.49 -6.23 -2.24
CA LYS A 17 -5.68 -5.74 -1.54
C LYS A 17 -5.43 -4.40 -0.84
N LEU A 18 -4.36 -4.30 -0.07
CA LEU A 18 -3.97 -3.06 0.61
C LEU A 18 -3.68 -1.91 -0.36
N ALA A 19 -2.97 -2.19 -1.45
CA ALA A 19 -2.67 -1.22 -2.50
C ALA A 19 -3.96 -0.73 -3.16
N GLY A 20 -4.93 -1.62 -3.38
CA GLY A 20 -6.26 -1.26 -3.86
C GLY A 20 -6.95 -0.25 -2.94
N ILE A 21 -6.99 -0.52 -1.64
CA ILE A 21 -7.55 0.40 -0.63
C ILE A 21 -6.82 1.75 -0.66
N LEU A 22 -5.48 1.73 -0.68
CA LEU A 22 -4.66 2.94 -0.69
C LEU A 22 -4.76 3.77 -1.97
N LEU A 23 -5.25 3.20 -3.07
CA LEU A 23 -5.31 3.85 -4.38
C LEU A 23 -6.73 4.09 -4.87
N PHE A 24 -7.77 3.71 -4.10
CA PHE A 24 -9.15 3.69 -4.57
C PHE A 24 -9.60 5.01 -5.24
N ASP A 25 -9.29 6.14 -4.60
CA ASP A 25 -9.62 7.49 -5.11
C ASP A 25 -8.53 8.10 -6.01
N TYR A 26 -7.58 7.30 -6.49
CA TYR A 26 -6.51 7.78 -7.35
C TYR A 26 -6.91 7.67 -8.82
N ASP A 27 -6.76 8.77 -9.57
CA ASP A 27 -7.13 8.83 -11.00
C ASP A 27 -6.52 7.71 -11.85
N ASN A 28 -5.32 7.24 -11.49
CA ASN A 28 -4.62 6.16 -12.20
C ASN A 28 -4.73 4.80 -11.49
N PHE A 29 -5.77 4.57 -10.69
CA PHE A 29 -5.99 3.29 -9.99
C PHE A 29 -5.83 2.09 -10.92
N ASP A 30 -6.57 2.06 -12.04
CA ASP A 30 -6.57 0.91 -12.95
C ASP A 30 -5.16 0.64 -13.52
N GLU A 31 -4.41 1.67 -13.89
CA GLU A 31 -3.06 1.54 -14.45
C GLU A 31 -2.06 0.99 -13.41
N VAL A 32 -2.05 1.58 -12.22
CA VAL A 32 -1.13 1.20 -11.14
C VAL A 32 -1.47 -0.21 -10.64
N MET A 33 -2.75 -0.52 -10.43
CA MET A 33 -3.17 -1.84 -9.96
C MET A 33 -2.90 -2.93 -10.98
N ASN A 34 -3.14 -2.69 -12.28
CA ASN A 34 -2.77 -3.65 -13.33
C ASN A 34 -1.26 -3.93 -13.34
N SER A 35 -0.44 -2.92 -13.08
CA SER A 35 1.01 -3.08 -12.98
C SER A 35 1.39 -3.97 -11.79
N TYR A 36 0.79 -3.76 -10.62
CA TYR A 36 0.99 -4.62 -9.44
C TYR A 36 0.51 -6.07 -9.68
N ILE A 37 -0.67 -6.25 -10.25
CA ILE A 37 -1.22 -7.58 -10.57
C ILE A 37 -0.28 -8.31 -11.52
N LYS A 38 0.18 -7.65 -12.58
CA LYS A 38 1.12 -8.22 -13.55
C LYS A 38 2.45 -8.62 -12.90
N GLU A 39 3.04 -7.76 -12.06
CA GLU A 39 4.30 -8.07 -11.37
C GLU A 39 4.16 -9.22 -10.37
N SER A 40 3.00 -9.33 -9.72
CA SER A 40 2.76 -10.36 -8.70
C SER A 40 2.83 -11.79 -9.24
N ASN A 41 2.60 -11.97 -10.55
CA ASN A 41 2.37 -13.25 -11.22
C ASN A 41 1.19 -14.06 -10.64
N LEU A 42 0.26 -13.40 -9.94
CA LEU A 42 -0.95 -14.03 -9.41
C LEU A 42 -2.04 -14.06 -10.48
N LYS A 43 -2.45 -15.25 -10.89
CA LYS A 43 -3.51 -15.42 -11.91
C LYS A 43 -4.91 -15.16 -11.39
N THR A 44 -5.10 -15.10 -10.07
CA THR A 44 -6.41 -15.11 -9.42
C THR A 44 -6.88 -13.74 -8.96
N VAL A 45 -6.14 -12.66 -9.26
CA VAL A 45 -6.54 -11.31 -8.82
C VAL A 45 -7.34 -10.64 -9.94
N ASN A 46 -8.60 -10.34 -9.65
CA ASN A 46 -9.51 -9.62 -10.54
C ASN A 46 -9.54 -8.13 -10.14
N LEU A 47 -9.31 -7.23 -11.10
CA LEU A 47 -9.29 -5.79 -10.85
C LEU A 47 -10.66 -5.24 -10.42
N SER A 48 -11.75 -5.74 -11.01
CA SER A 48 -13.11 -5.29 -10.65
C SER A 48 -13.46 -5.65 -9.21
N GLU A 49 -13.21 -6.90 -8.82
CA GLU A 49 -13.41 -7.37 -7.44
C GLU A 49 -12.55 -6.60 -6.43
N LEU A 50 -11.31 -6.25 -6.82
CA LEU A 50 -10.44 -5.44 -5.99
C LEU A 50 -10.98 -4.01 -5.78
N LYS A 51 -11.57 -3.44 -6.82
CA LYS A 51 -12.17 -2.10 -6.76
C LYS A 51 -13.42 -2.08 -5.89
N GLU A 52 -14.27 -3.10 -6.02
CA GLU A 52 -15.43 -3.31 -5.15
C GLU A 52 -15.00 -3.45 -3.69
N TYR A 53 -14.01 -4.31 -3.40
CA TYR A 53 -13.45 -4.46 -2.07
C TYR A 53 -12.90 -3.15 -1.50
N ALA A 54 -12.15 -2.39 -2.29
CA ALA A 54 -11.58 -1.11 -1.84
C ALA A 54 -12.67 -0.07 -1.53
N GLN A 55 -13.75 -0.06 -2.32
CA GLN A 55 -14.92 0.79 -2.08
C GLN A 55 -15.61 0.42 -0.76
N GLU A 56 -15.84 -0.89 -0.53
CA GLU A 56 -16.44 -1.40 0.71
C GLU A 56 -15.62 -0.99 1.93
N ILE A 57 -14.30 -1.16 1.89
CA ILE A 57 -13.42 -0.76 2.99
C ILE A 57 -13.46 0.74 3.25
N SER A 58 -13.59 1.57 2.20
CA SER A 58 -13.76 3.01 2.37
C SER A 58 -15.06 3.36 3.10
N VAL A 59 -16.16 2.65 2.85
CA VAL A 59 -17.42 2.81 3.58
C VAL A 59 -17.28 2.34 5.03
N VAL A 60 -16.63 1.18 5.25
CA VAL A 60 -16.39 0.63 6.60
C VAL A 60 -15.54 1.59 7.44
N PHE A 61 -14.54 2.24 6.86
CA PHE A 61 -13.73 3.25 7.56
C PHE A 61 -14.57 4.39 8.16
N GLU A 62 -15.63 4.82 7.46
CA GLU A 62 -16.51 5.91 7.89
C GLU A 62 -17.54 5.48 8.94
N LEU A 63 -17.97 4.21 8.92
CA LEU A 63 -19.11 3.72 9.70
C LEU A 63 -18.70 2.83 10.88
N GLU A 64 -17.66 1.99 10.72
CA GLU A 64 -17.32 0.90 11.63
C GLU A 64 -15.79 0.80 11.82
N LYS A 65 -15.25 1.74 12.59
CA LYS A 65 -13.79 1.87 12.79
C LYS A 65 -13.12 0.58 13.33
N GLU A 66 -13.79 -0.18 14.19
CA GLU A 66 -13.25 -1.44 14.74
C GLU A 66 -13.11 -2.51 13.65
N LEU A 67 -14.13 -2.68 12.81
CA LEU A 67 -14.11 -3.62 11.68
C LEU A 67 -13.06 -3.21 10.65
N PHE A 68 -12.94 -1.91 10.38
CA PHE A 68 -11.87 -1.38 9.53
C PHE A 68 -10.48 -1.76 10.07
N GLU A 69 -10.25 -1.55 11.37
CA GLU A 69 -8.95 -1.88 11.98
C GLU A 69 -8.66 -3.38 11.92
N GLU A 70 -9.66 -4.25 12.11
CA GLU A 70 -9.53 -5.69 11.98
C GLU A 70 -9.11 -6.11 10.55
N GLU A 71 -9.81 -5.62 9.54
CA GLU A 71 -9.51 -5.88 8.12
C GLU A 71 -8.09 -5.44 7.76
N ILE A 72 -7.72 -4.22 8.15
CA ILE A 72 -6.38 -3.68 7.86
C ILE A 72 -5.29 -4.45 8.60
N ARG A 73 -5.53 -4.90 9.85
CA ARG A 73 -4.60 -5.75 10.58
C ARG A 73 -4.40 -7.11 9.89
N GLU A 74 -5.46 -7.72 9.36
CA GLU A 74 -5.33 -8.97 8.59
C GLU A 74 -4.42 -8.78 7.37
N LEU A 75 -4.62 -7.70 6.62
CA LEU A 75 -3.77 -7.35 5.47
C LEU A 75 -2.31 -7.10 5.88
N LEU A 76 -2.08 -6.57 7.08
CA LEU A 76 -0.76 -6.23 7.61
C LEU A 76 -0.15 -7.31 8.53
N HIS A 77 -0.81 -8.44 8.70
CA HIS A 77 -0.37 -9.49 9.60
C HIS A 77 1.02 -10.05 9.21
N ASN A 78 1.98 -10.04 10.13
CA ASN A 78 3.34 -10.56 9.93
C ASN A 78 4.07 -9.97 8.69
N ILE A 79 3.86 -8.69 8.40
CA ILE A 79 4.58 -8.02 7.31
C ILE A 79 6.07 -7.89 7.62
N ASP A 80 6.87 -7.75 6.56
CA ASP A 80 8.29 -7.39 6.69
C ASP A 80 8.55 -5.96 6.19
N ILE A 81 9.80 -5.52 6.36
CA ILE A 81 10.22 -4.16 5.97
C ILE A 81 9.96 -3.89 4.49
N ARG A 82 10.04 -4.88 3.59
CA ARG A 82 9.84 -4.64 2.14
C ARG A 82 8.38 -4.33 1.85
N TYR A 83 7.47 -5.07 2.48
CA TYR A 83 6.04 -4.80 2.39
C TYR A 83 5.72 -3.41 2.94
N TYR A 84 6.23 -3.10 4.14
CA TYR A 84 6.03 -1.80 4.77
C TYR A 84 6.53 -0.65 3.90
N LEU A 85 7.74 -0.76 3.32
CA LEU A 85 8.31 0.26 2.44
C LEU A 85 7.46 0.49 1.18
N GLU A 86 6.99 -0.58 0.53
CA GLU A 86 6.15 -0.45 -0.65
C GLU A 86 4.79 0.19 -0.30
N ALA A 87 4.16 -0.22 0.81
CA ALA A 87 2.92 0.39 1.28
C ALA A 87 3.11 1.87 1.63
N LYS A 88 4.26 2.21 2.24
CA LYS A 88 4.62 3.58 2.57
C LYS A 88 4.82 4.47 1.36
N ILE A 89 5.40 3.96 0.28
CA ILE A 89 5.51 4.70 -0.99
C ILE A 89 4.10 5.08 -1.47
N LEU A 90 3.15 4.14 -1.46
CA LEU A 90 1.77 4.41 -1.85
C LEU A 90 1.09 5.44 -0.94
N MET A 91 1.26 5.32 0.39
CA MET A 91 0.73 6.28 1.36
C MET A 91 1.29 7.69 1.16
N SER A 92 2.59 7.81 0.88
CA SER A 92 3.28 9.11 0.74
C SER A 92 2.85 9.92 -0.49
N SER A 93 2.22 9.26 -1.46
CA SER A 93 1.91 9.86 -2.76
C SER A 93 0.58 10.63 -2.79
N LEU A 94 -0.31 10.45 -1.79
CA LEU A 94 -1.61 11.16 -1.73
C LEU A 94 -2.02 11.42 -0.27
N LYS A 95 -2.84 12.46 -0.03
CA LYS A 95 -3.32 12.82 1.32
C LYS A 95 -4.73 12.28 1.54
N SER A 96 -4.93 11.37 2.49
CA SER A 96 -6.26 10.97 2.99
C SER A 96 -6.18 10.41 4.41
N ASP A 97 -7.27 10.52 5.18
CA ASP A 97 -7.35 10.10 6.59
C ASP A 97 -7.16 8.58 6.75
N ILE A 98 -7.75 7.80 5.83
CA ILE A 98 -7.60 6.34 5.79
C ILE A 98 -6.13 5.90 5.73
N ARG A 99 -5.24 6.64 5.05
CA ARG A 99 -3.80 6.33 5.00
C ARG A 99 -3.11 6.55 6.33
N GLN A 100 -3.51 7.60 7.06
CA GLN A 100 -2.92 7.86 8.37
C GLN A 100 -3.26 6.74 9.33
N GLU A 101 -4.50 6.26 9.30
CA GLU A 101 -4.94 5.14 10.12
C GLU A 101 -4.21 3.84 9.72
N ILE A 102 -4.16 3.50 8.42
CA ILE A 102 -3.41 2.33 7.93
C ILE A 102 -1.93 2.42 8.34
N ASN A 103 -1.32 3.59 8.26
CA ASN A 103 0.06 3.79 8.67
C ASN A 103 0.27 3.50 10.16
N LEU A 104 -0.63 3.97 11.03
CA LEU A 104 -0.55 3.69 12.47
C LEU A 104 -0.65 2.19 12.75
N ILE A 105 -1.53 1.48 12.04
CA ILE A 105 -1.66 0.02 12.14
C ILE A 105 -0.39 -0.67 11.62
N ALA A 106 0.14 -0.25 10.47
CA ALA A 106 1.35 -0.83 9.87
C ALA A 106 2.58 -0.66 10.76
N ILE A 107 2.70 0.46 11.47
CA ILE A 107 3.74 0.66 12.49
C ILE A 107 3.58 -0.39 13.59
N ARG A 108 2.38 -0.61 14.12
CA ARG A 108 2.15 -1.63 15.17
C ARG A 108 2.48 -3.05 14.69
N GLU A 109 2.01 -3.41 13.49
CA GLU A 109 2.18 -4.76 12.93
C GLU A 109 3.62 -5.08 12.51
N LEU A 110 4.38 -4.09 12.01
CA LEU A 110 5.80 -4.30 11.69
C LEU A 110 6.64 -4.57 12.96
N ASN A 111 6.22 -4.01 14.10
CA ASN A 111 6.87 -4.16 15.40
C ASN A 111 8.39 -3.92 15.36
N ALA A 112 8.81 -2.87 14.65
CA ALA A 112 10.20 -2.47 14.50
C ALA A 112 10.61 -1.38 15.51
N THR A 113 11.90 -1.08 15.58
CA THR A 113 12.40 0.00 16.44
C THR A 113 12.15 1.38 15.80
N ALA A 114 12.13 2.42 16.62
CA ALA A 114 12.04 3.82 16.16
C ALA A 114 13.12 4.18 15.12
N GLU A 115 14.32 3.62 15.27
CA GLU A 115 15.42 3.80 14.31
C GLU A 115 15.08 3.21 12.94
N VAL A 116 14.53 1.98 12.90
CA VAL A 116 14.11 1.34 11.66
C VAL A 116 13.01 2.15 10.96
N TYR A 117 12.03 2.67 11.70
CA TYR A 117 11.03 3.56 11.10
C TYR A 117 11.66 4.83 10.52
N SER A 118 12.57 5.49 11.25
CA SER A 118 13.26 6.68 10.75
C SER A 118 14.05 6.40 9.46
N LEU A 119 14.73 5.26 9.38
CA LEU A 119 15.42 4.83 8.17
C LEU A 119 14.46 4.59 7.01
N CYS A 120 13.31 3.95 7.28
CA CYS A 120 12.28 3.74 6.27
C CYS A 120 11.71 5.06 5.75
N GLU A 121 11.37 6.00 6.62
CA GLU A 121 10.86 7.33 6.24
C GLU A 121 11.85 8.08 5.35
N LYS A 122 13.14 8.09 5.72
CA LYS A 122 14.20 8.71 4.90
C LYS A 122 14.32 8.04 3.54
N TRP A 123 14.28 6.71 3.51
CA TRP A 123 14.40 5.93 2.29
C TRP A 123 13.23 6.20 1.33
N VAL A 124 11.99 6.17 1.85
CA VAL A 124 10.78 6.49 1.09
C VAL A 124 10.83 7.92 0.58
N GLY A 125 11.15 8.89 1.43
CA GLY A 125 11.28 10.29 1.03
C GLY A 125 12.29 10.51 -0.10
N ASN A 126 13.44 9.84 -0.05
CA ASN A 126 14.44 9.91 -1.12
C ASN A 126 13.93 9.37 -2.45
N ILE A 127 13.18 8.26 -2.43
CA ILE A 127 12.65 7.65 -3.66
C ILE A 127 11.54 8.48 -4.28
N VAL A 128 10.61 8.97 -3.45
CA VAL A 128 9.53 9.85 -3.92
C VAL A 128 10.13 11.11 -4.56
N ASN A 129 11.10 11.74 -3.89
CA ASN A 129 11.79 12.92 -4.42
C ASN A 129 12.56 12.63 -5.72
N TYR A 130 13.22 11.48 -5.81
CA TYR A 130 13.92 11.05 -7.02
C TYR A 130 12.95 10.87 -8.19
N ASN A 131 11.81 10.22 -7.96
CA ASN A 131 10.78 10.04 -8.99
C ASN A 131 10.18 11.38 -9.46
N LEU A 132 9.95 12.33 -8.53
CA LEU A 132 9.51 13.68 -8.85
C LEU A 132 10.56 14.48 -9.65
N ALA A 133 11.84 14.29 -9.36
CA ALA A 133 12.92 14.93 -10.10
C ALA A 133 13.02 14.37 -11.52
N LEU A 134 12.94 13.04 -11.68
CA LEU A 134 12.94 12.39 -12.98
C LEU A 134 11.74 12.81 -13.85
N SER A 135 10.54 12.86 -13.28
CA SER A 135 9.34 13.26 -14.04
C SER A 135 9.43 14.70 -14.54
N LYS A 136 10.06 15.61 -13.76
CA LYS A 136 10.33 16.98 -14.21
C LYS A 136 11.28 17.03 -15.39
N ILE A 137 12.33 16.20 -15.40
CA ILE A 137 13.32 16.14 -16.50
C ILE A 137 12.69 15.57 -17.77
N ILE A 138 11.85 14.54 -17.67
CA ILE A 138 11.24 13.89 -18.84
C ILE A 138 10.18 14.79 -19.50
N ASN A 139 9.49 15.63 -18.71
CA ASN A 139 8.41 16.50 -19.18
C ASN A 139 8.88 17.93 -19.54
N SER A 140 10.19 18.20 -19.51
CA SER A 140 10.82 19.50 -19.85
C SER A 140 11.59 19.41 -21.16
#